data_AF-A0A2N5JPM9-F1
#
_entry.id   AF-A0A2N5JPM9-F1
#
_cell.length_a   1.000
_cell.length_b   1.000
_cell.length_c   1.000
_cell.angle_alpha   90.00
_cell.angle_beta   90.00
_cell.angle_gamma   90.00
#
_symmetry.space_group_name_H-M   'P 1'
#
loop_
_entity.id
_entity.type
_entity.pdbx_description
1 polymer ?
#
loop_
_entity_poly.entity_id
_entity_poly.type
_entity_poly.pdbx_seq_one_letter_code
_entity_poly.pdbx_strand_id
1 'polypeptide(L)'
;MRFMGVTAGLVLILAGCNSPKVPLRNDQVDYAGRWTAADGTYIHIYLDGTADLKTSTTEIKGGRLKLADKEISIVKGWQRQNYQIKQPPQQQPNKWLINLNGIEYVKGGGEQAIVASLPPHKFQSEDTFAGKVERTLQKSFEEQTKIPVHGVTCPIAVTPQIGNEFSCRLVATDSSAIDVVVSQTDGAGDVAWRAKEGLVSLSTLERGIQDNLQQQTGQTTQISCGGQPFKIATEGAKFLCQSLFPDGSKKQIEVTVIDNKGTVRWAIYD
;
A
#
# COMPACT_ATOMS: atom_id res chain seq x y z
N MET A 1 69.63 21.98 39.86
CA MET A 1 68.66 21.91 38.75
C MET A 1 68.00 20.54 38.79
N ARG A 2 66.72 20.43 39.18
CA ARG A 2 65.93 19.20 39.12
C ARG A 2 64.74 19.49 38.19
N PHE A 3 64.70 18.81 37.05
CA PHE A 3 63.63 18.93 36.06
C PHE A 3 62.39 18.16 36.56
N MET A 4 61.29 18.88 36.79
CA MET A 4 59.95 18.31 36.97
C MET A 4 59.43 17.83 35.61
N GLY A 5 59.30 16.51 35.46
CA GLY A 5 58.60 15.90 34.33
C GLY A 5 57.09 15.99 34.54
N VAL A 6 56.41 16.74 33.68
CA VAL A 6 54.94 16.80 33.62
C VAL A 6 54.46 15.75 32.62
N THR A 7 53.95 14.63 33.14
CA THR A 7 53.33 13.58 32.34
C THR A 7 51.91 14.02 31.97
N ALA A 8 51.74 14.52 30.75
CA ALA A 8 50.41 14.84 30.20
C ALA A 8 49.67 13.53 29.86
N GLY A 9 48.72 13.14 30.71
CA GLY A 9 47.81 12.03 30.46
C GLY A 9 46.85 12.36 29.32
N LEU A 10 47.00 11.69 28.18
CA LEU A 10 46.10 11.76 27.04
C LEU A 10 44.80 11.00 27.37
N VAL A 11 43.74 11.73 27.72
CA VAL A 11 42.40 11.15 27.92
C VAL A 11 41.75 10.96 26.55
N LEU A 12 41.75 9.72 26.04
CA LEU A 12 40.97 9.31 24.87
C LEU A 12 39.49 9.21 25.27
N ILE A 13 38.72 10.26 24.99
CA ILE A 13 37.26 10.23 25.09
C ILE A 13 36.74 9.35 23.94
N LEU A 14 36.40 8.10 24.24
CA LEU A 14 35.69 7.20 23.35
C LEU A 14 34.24 7.70 23.18
N ALA A 15 34.05 8.67 22.28
CA ALA A 15 32.71 9.04 21.82
C ALA A 15 32.09 7.82 21.12
N GLY A 16 31.19 7.13 21.84
CA GLY A 16 30.47 5.97 21.32
C GLY A 16 29.78 6.29 20.00
N CYS A 17 29.98 5.42 19.02
CA CYS A 17 29.58 5.56 17.62
C CYS A 17 28.05 5.53 17.40
N ASN A 18 27.30 6.47 17.97
CA ASN A 18 25.90 6.72 17.61
C ASN A 18 25.81 8.00 16.78
N SER A 19 26.34 7.98 15.54
CA SER A 19 25.98 9.09 14.65
C SER A 19 24.50 8.97 14.30
N PRO A 20 23.79 10.11 14.25
CA PRO A 20 22.34 10.14 14.08
C PRO A 20 21.93 9.43 12.77
N LYS A 21 20.81 8.72 12.85
CA LYS A 21 20.12 8.16 11.68
C LYS A 21 19.62 9.33 10.83
N VAL A 22 19.81 9.26 9.52
CA VAL A 22 19.35 10.27 8.57
C VAL A 22 18.19 9.66 7.79
N PRO A 23 16.93 10.03 8.08
CA PRO A 23 15.77 9.48 7.39
C PRO A 23 15.83 9.66 5.88
N LEU A 24 15.13 8.79 5.16
CA LEU A 24 14.92 8.95 3.73
C LEU A 24 14.14 10.24 3.44
N ARG A 25 14.52 10.91 2.35
CA ARG A 25 13.76 12.04 1.81
C ARG A 25 12.47 11.55 1.13
N ASN A 26 11.54 12.48 0.89
CA ASN A 26 10.27 12.17 0.21
C ASN A 26 10.47 11.59 -1.20
N ASP A 27 11.51 12.02 -1.93
CA ASP A 27 11.87 11.48 -3.25
C ASP A 27 12.58 10.11 -3.21
N GLN A 28 12.81 9.58 -2.01
CA GLN A 28 13.54 8.33 -1.77
C GLN A 28 12.65 7.24 -1.16
N VAL A 29 11.40 7.55 -0.79
CA VAL A 29 10.51 6.61 -0.10
C VAL A 29 10.24 5.33 -0.90
N ASP A 30 10.28 5.41 -2.23
CA ASP A 30 10.08 4.24 -3.10
C ASP A 30 11.19 3.19 -2.96
N TYR A 31 12.38 3.59 -2.49
CA TYR A 31 13.47 2.67 -2.18
C TYR A 31 13.23 1.88 -0.89
N ALA A 32 12.36 2.36 0.02
CA ALA A 32 12.11 1.70 1.29
C ALA A 32 11.38 0.37 1.08
N GLY A 33 11.83 -0.68 1.78
CA GLY A 33 11.31 -2.04 1.69
C GLY A 33 12.41 -3.07 1.45
N ARG A 34 12.02 -4.35 1.37
CA ARG A 34 12.92 -5.46 1.09
C ARG A 34 12.94 -5.78 -0.41
N TRP A 35 14.11 -5.70 -0.99
CA TRP A 35 14.43 -6.01 -2.38
C TRP A 35 15.19 -7.33 -2.43
N THR A 36 14.69 -8.33 -3.16
CA THR A 36 15.32 -9.66 -3.24
C THR A 36 15.62 -10.02 -4.68
N ALA A 37 16.84 -10.47 -4.95
CA ALA A 37 17.25 -10.99 -6.25
C ALA A 37 16.93 -12.50 -6.35
N ALA A 38 17.03 -13.06 -7.56
CA ALA A 38 16.69 -14.46 -7.84
C ALA A 38 17.56 -15.48 -7.06
N ASP A 39 18.78 -15.11 -6.67
CA ASP A 39 19.70 -15.94 -5.90
C ASP A 39 19.46 -15.88 -4.38
N GLY A 40 18.42 -15.18 -3.94
CA GLY A 40 18.05 -15.01 -2.53
C GLY A 40 18.86 -13.93 -1.79
N THR A 41 19.78 -13.25 -2.48
CA THR A 41 20.43 -12.06 -1.93
C THR A 41 19.40 -10.94 -1.78
N TYR A 42 19.51 -10.16 -0.70
CA TYR A 42 18.53 -9.11 -0.42
C TYR A 42 19.15 -7.86 0.17
N ILE A 43 18.47 -6.74 -0.08
CA ILE A 43 18.68 -5.46 0.58
C ILE A 43 17.35 -5.03 1.20
N HIS A 44 17.31 -4.75 2.50
CA HIS A 44 16.16 -4.15 3.15
C HIS A 44 16.50 -2.71 3.52
N ILE A 45 15.82 -1.75 2.91
CA ILE A 45 15.99 -0.32 3.19
C ILE A 45 14.86 0.15 4.11
N TYR A 46 15.21 0.78 5.23
CA TYR A 46 14.27 1.34 6.19
C TYR A 46 14.05 2.83 5.95
N LEU A 47 12.89 3.34 6.35
CA LEU A 47 12.55 4.78 6.26
C LEU A 47 13.49 5.67 7.09
N ASP A 48 14.12 5.12 8.13
CA ASP A 48 15.06 5.85 8.98
C ASP A 48 16.47 6.00 8.38
N GLY A 49 16.66 5.57 7.12
CA GLY A 49 17.94 5.60 6.41
C GLY A 49 18.96 4.57 6.89
N THR A 50 18.49 3.51 7.54
CA THR A 50 19.29 2.29 7.76
C THR A 50 18.96 1.23 6.71
N ALA A 51 19.85 0.24 6.56
CA ALA A 51 19.61 -0.89 5.69
C ALA A 51 20.26 -2.18 6.20
N ASP A 52 19.61 -3.29 5.90
CA ASP A 52 20.15 -4.64 6.03
C ASP A 52 20.56 -5.16 4.64
N LEU A 53 21.62 -5.94 4.59
CA LEU A 53 22.13 -6.58 3.39
C LEU A 53 22.49 -8.03 3.69
N LYS A 54 22.08 -8.94 2.80
CA LYS A 54 22.59 -10.30 2.76
C LYS A 54 23.00 -10.66 1.34
N THR A 55 24.27 -10.97 1.17
CA THR A 55 24.83 -11.60 -0.04
C THR A 55 25.23 -13.04 0.27
N SER A 56 25.85 -13.73 -0.69
CA SER A 56 26.42 -15.06 -0.48
C SER A 56 27.61 -15.09 0.50
N THR A 57 28.30 -13.96 0.68
CA THR A 57 29.54 -13.88 1.47
C THR A 57 29.51 -12.83 2.58
N THR A 58 28.49 -11.97 2.60
CA THR A 58 28.43 -10.81 3.48
C THR A 58 27.02 -10.66 4.07
N GLU A 59 26.95 -10.38 5.36
CA GLU A 59 25.73 -9.94 6.03
C GLU A 59 26.01 -8.64 6.79
N ILE A 60 25.19 -7.61 6.56
CA ILE A 60 25.23 -6.33 7.27
C ILE A 60 23.85 -6.10 7.86
N LYS A 61 23.74 -5.90 9.17
CA LYS A 61 22.48 -5.56 9.85
C LYS A 61 22.54 -4.16 10.45
N GLY A 62 21.59 -3.29 10.14
CA GLY A 62 21.55 -1.91 10.62
C GLY A 62 22.71 -1.06 10.10
N GLY A 63 23.12 -1.29 8.85
CA GLY A 63 24.09 -0.43 8.18
C GLY A 63 23.47 0.94 7.88
N ARG A 64 24.30 1.99 7.84
CA ARG A 64 23.87 3.31 7.39
C ARG A 64 23.71 3.28 5.87
N LEU A 65 22.56 3.72 5.39
CA LEU A 65 22.30 3.92 3.98
C LEU A 65 22.81 5.29 3.54
N LYS A 66 23.50 5.33 2.40
CA LYS A 66 23.69 6.54 1.61
C LYS A 66 23.08 6.28 0.24
N LEU A 67 22.15 7.14 -0.14
CA LEU A 67 21.45 7.04 -1.41
C LEU A 67 21.77 8.28 -2.23
N ALA A 68 22.42 8.07 -3.37
CA ALA A 68 22.68 9.07 -4.40
C ALA A 68 21.97 8.65 -5.69
N ASP A 69 21.87 9.57 -6.66
CA ASP A 69 21.09 9.38 -7.89
C ASP A 69 21.41 8.07 -8.65
N LYS A 70 22.66 7.60 -8.57
CA LYS A 70 23.15 6.41 -9.29
C LYS A 70 23.80 5.37 -8.39
N GLU A 71 23.77 5.54 -7.07
CA GLU A 71 24.49 4.64 -6.15
C GLU A 71 23.78 4.47 -4.81
N ILE A 72 23.77 3.24 -4.33
CA ILE A 72 23.39 2.86 -2.96
C ILE A 72 24.66 2.40 -2.24
N SER A 73 24.97 3.00 -1.09
CA SER A 73 26.04 2.52 -0.21
C SER A 73 25.48 2.13 1.15
N ILE A 74 25.87 0.95 1.64
CA ILE A 74 25.52 0.46 2.98
C ILE A 74 26.82 0.34 3.78
N VAL A 75 26.91 1.06 4.89
CA VAL A 75 28.14 1.17 5.70
C VAL A 75 27.88 0.78 7.15
N LYS A 76 28.66 -0.16 7.70
CA LYS A 76 28.65 -0.51 9.12
C LYS A 76 30.08 -0.77 9.62
N GLY A 77 30.58 0.13 10.47
CA GLY A 77 31.97 0.06 10.92
C GLY A 77 32.95 0.15 9.74
N TRP A 78 33.78 -0.87 9.57
CA TRP A 78 34.74 -1.01 8.46
C TRP A 78 34.16 -1.68 7.22
N GLN A 79 32.97 -2.27 7.31
CA GLN A 79 32.29 -2.92 6.19
C GLN A 79 31.56 -1.87 5.33
N ARG A 80 31.74 -1.96 4.01
CA ARG A 80 31.06 -1.11 3.03
C ARG A 80 30.67 -1.95 1.83
N GLN A 81 29.43 -1.78 1.37
CA GLN A 81 28.94 -2.35 0.12
C GLN A 81 28.31 -1.27 -0.73
N ASN A 82 28.63 -1.26 -2.03
CA ASN A 82 28.21 -0.25 -2.98
C ASN A 82 27.49 -0.92 -4.16
N TYR A 83 26.36 -0.34 -4.56
CA TYR A 83 25.54 -0.81 -5.67
C TYR A 83 25.25 0.34 -6.62
N GLN A 84 25.59 0.17 -7.90
CA GLN A 84 25.18 1.08 -8.95
C GLN A 84 23.70 0.87 -9.27
N ILE A 85 22.93 1.94 -9.23
CA ILE A 85 21.53 1.95 -9.65
C ILE A 85 21.52 2.05 -11.19
N LYS A 86 21.32 0.93 -11.87
CA LYS A 86 21.15 0.92 -13.33
C LYS A 86 19.73 1.33 -13.72
N GLN A 87 18.76 0.98 -12.87
CA GLN A 87 17.36 1.38 -13.00
C GLN A 87 16.80 1.64 -11.59
N PRO A 88 16.26 2.84 -11.32
CA PRO A 88 15.64 3.15 -10.03
C PRO A 88 14.38 2.30 -9.80
N PRO A 89 13.81 2.29 -8.57
CA PRO A 89 12.53 1.67 -8.29
C PRO A 89 11.48 2.08 -9.32
N GLN A 90 10.88 1.08 -9.97
CA GLN A 90 9.77 1.29 -10.90
C GLN A 90 8.64 0.31 -10.58
N GLN A 91 7.44 0.85 -10.49
CA GLN A 91 6.22 0.06 -10.40
C GLN A 91 5.86 -0.46 -11.80
N GLN A 92 5.90 -1.78 -11.97
CA GLN A 92 5.28 -2.49 -13.07
C GLN A 92 3.90 -3.01 -12.62
N PRO A 93 3.00 -3.41 -13.54
CA PRO A 93 1.60 -3.69 -13.22
C PRO A 93 1.37 -4.57 -11.99
N ASN A 94 2.27 -5.51 -11.69
CA ASN A 94 2.14 -6.43 -10.56
C ASN A 94 3.40 -6.54 -9.68
N LYS A 95 4.42 -5.69 -9.88
CA LYS A 95 5.67 -5.78 -9.12
C LYS A 95 6.47 -4.49 -9.11
N TRP A 96 7.20 -4.27 -8.04
CA TRP A 96 8.22 -3.22 -7.97
C TRP A 96 9.58 -3.82 -8.30
N LEU A 97 10.29 -3.19 -9.22
CA LEU A 97 11.62 -3.61 -9.65
C LEU A 97 12.65 -2.52 -9.40
N ILE A 98 13.87 -2.93 -9.07
CA ILE A 98 15.06 -2.09 -9.08
C ILE A 98 16.19 -2.89 -9.70
N ASN A 99 17.05 -2.25 -10.50
CA ASN A 99 18.23 -2.90 -11.06
C ASN A 99 19.50 -2.34 -10.41
N LEU A 100 20.21 -3.20 -9.66
CA LEU A 100 21.41 -2.88 -8.91
C LEU A 100 22.59 -3.69 -9.45
N ASN A 101 23.65 -3.02 -9.91
CA ASN A 101 24.82 -3.64 -10.54
C ASN A 101 24.47 -4.58 -11.73
N GLY A 102 23.35 -4.34 -12.43
CA GLY A 102 22.89 -5.21 -13.51
C GLY A 102 21.96 -6.33 -13.04
N ILE A 103 21.76 -6.51 -11.73
CA ILE A 103 20.91 -7.55 -11.14
C ILE A 103 19.54 -6.96 -10.83
N GLU A 104 18.47 -7.64 -11.28
CA GLU A 104 17.08 -7.29 -10.96
C GLU A 104 16.73 -7.75 -9.54
N TYR A 105 16.18 -6.83 -8.74
CA TYR A 105 15.60 -7.13 -7.44
C TYR A 105 14.11 -6.79 -7.44
N VAL A 106 13.33 -7.65 -6.78
CA VAL A 106 11.88 -7.50 -6.64
C VAL A 106 11.55 -7.06 -5.21
N LYS A 107 10.72 -6.02 -5.07
CA LYS A 107 10.24 -5.55 -3.75
C LYS A 107 9.23 -6.53 -3.18
N GLY A 108 9.35 -6.90 -1.90
CA GLY A 108 8.44 -7.83 -1.22
C GLY A 108 8.55 -9.29 -1.65
N GLY A 109 9.41 -9.62 -2.63
CA GLY A 109 9.50 -10.93 -3.26
C GLY A 109 10.38 -11.96 -2.56
N GLY A 110 10.79 -11.72 -1.31
CA GLY A 110 11.71 -12.60 -0.57
C GLY A 110 11.22 -14.03 -0.38
N GLU A 111 9.94 -14.28 -0.63
CA GLU A 111 9.33 -15.59 -0.53
C GLU A 111 8.58 -16.03 -1.77
N GLN A 112 8.21 -15.09 -2.66
CA GLN A 112 7.44 -15.42 -3.87
C GLN A 112 8.33 -15.70 -5.10
N ALA A 113 9.59 -15.28 -5.12
CA ALA A 113 10.46 -15.47 -6.29
C ALA A 113 11.19 -16.83 -6.34
N ILE A 114 11.28 -17.56 -5.23
CA ILE A 114 11.94 -18.89 -5.13
C ILE A 114 10.95 -20.07 -5.00
N VAL A 115 9.65 -19.80 -4.98
CA VAL A 115 8.57 -20.83 -4.85
C VAL A 115 8.03 -21.33 -6.18
N ALA A 116 8.60 -20.94 -7.33
CA ALA A 116 8.23 -21.59 -8.59
C ALA A 116 8.73 -23.05 -8.69
N SER A 117 9.60 -23.52 -7.77
CA SER A 117 10.14 -24.88 -7.77
C SER A 117 10.07 -25.63 -6.43
N LEU A 118 9.53 -25.02 -5.37
CA LEU A 118 9.35 -25.67 -4.06
C LEU A 118 7.86 -25.74 -3.71
N PRO A 119 7.37 -26.87 -3.15
CA PRO A 119 5.98 -26.98 -2.70
C PRO A 119 5.68 -25.88 -1.68
N PRO A 120 4.47 -25.28 -1.73
CA PRO A 120 4.14 -24.05 -1.01
C PRO A 120 4.11 -24.28 0.51
N HIS A 121 5.23 -24.03 1.18
CA HIS A 121 5.24 -23.80 2.62
C HIS A 121 5.12 -22.30 2.87
N LYS A 122 3.89 -21.88 3.20
CA LYS A 122 3.52 -20.54 3.66
C LYS A 122 4.42 -20.11 4.82
N PHE A 123 5.29 -19.12 4.66
CA PHE A 123 5.78 -18.35 5.81
C PHE A 123 4.67 -17.36 6.15
N GLN A 124 3.98 -17.68 7.23
CA GLN A 124 2.79 -17.00 7.66
C GLN A 124 3.15 -15.63 8.27
N SER A 125 2.94 -14.55 7.50
CA SER A 125 2.42 -13.30 8.09
C SER A 125 1.02 -13.51 8.70
N GLU A 126 0.44 -14.72 8.54
CA GLU A 126 -0.87 -15.12 9.02
C GLU A 126 -1.01 -15.02 10.56
N ASP A 127 0.06 -15.10 11.34
CA ASP A 127 -0.02 -15.05 12.82
C ASP A 127 0.09 -13.63 13.41
N THR A 128 0.33 -12.61 12.58
CA THR A 128 0.35 -11.23 13.08
C THR A 128 -1.08 -10.72 13.26
N PHE A 129 -1.28 -9.87 14.27
CA PHE A 129 -2.56 -9.19 14.47
C PHE A 129 -3.00 -8.41 13.21
N ALA A 130 -2.08 -7.69 12.57
CA ALA A 130 -2.33 -6.99 11.32
C ALA A 130 -2.80 -7.94 10.20
N GLY A 131 -2.14 -9.09 10.04
CA GLY A 131 -2.54 -10.09 9.06
C GLY A 131 -3.93 -10.66 9.33
N LYS A 132 -4.32 -10.84 10.59
CA LYS A 132 -5.70 -11.26 10.94
C LYS A 132 -6.72 -10.18 10.55
N VAL A 133 -6.44 -8.93 10.89
CA VAL A 133 -7.30 -7.79 10.52
C VAL A 133 -7.46 -7.70 9.00
N GLU A 134 -6.37 -7.80 8.23
CA GLU A 134 -6.41 -7.72 6.77
C GLU A 134 -7.32 -8.80 6.16
N ARG A 135 -7.25 -10.04 6.64
CA ARG A 135 -8.13 -11.13 6.19
C ARG A 135 -9.60 -10.91 6.56
N THR A 136 -9.86 -10.51 7.81
CA THR A 136 -11.22 -10.23 8.28
C THR A 136 -11.83 -9.06 7.50
N LEU A 137 -11.05 -8.00 7.29
CA LEU A 137 -11.45 -6.84 6.50
C LEU A 137 -11.72 -7.22 5.05
N GLN A 138 -10.81 -7.96 4.40
CA GLN A 138 -11.01 -8.44 3.04
C GLN A 138 -12.33 -9.20 2.89
N LYS A 139 -12.53 -10.23 3.73
CA LYS A 139 -13.72 -11.08 3.69
C LYS A 139 -15.00 -10.26 3.91
N SER A 140 -15.03 -9.45 4.97
CA SER A 140 -16.22 -8.66 5.30
C SER A 140 -16.53 -7.60 4.24
N PHE A 141 -15.51 -7.01 3.61
CA PHE A 141 -15.67 -6.08 2.50
C PHE A 141 -16.27 -6.77 1.27
N GLU A 142 -15.73 -7.91 0.84
CA GLU A 142 -16.26 -8.69 -0.29
C GLU A 142 -17.70 -9.15 -0.03
N GLU A 143 -17.99 -9.63 1.18
CA GLU A 143 -19.32 -10.12 1.55
C GLU A 143 -20.39 -9.01 1.49
N GLN A 144 -20.08 -7.82 2.01
CA GLN A 144 -21.02 -6.70 2.07
C GLN A 144 -21.14 -5.96 0.73
N THR A 145 -20.02 -5.74 0.05
CA THR A 145 -19.99 -4.90 -1.16
C THR A 145 -20.15 -5.68 -2.46
N LYS A 146 -19.90 -6.99 -2.43
CA LYS A 146 -19.77 -7.86 -3.61
C LYS A 146 -18.64 -7.46 -4.56
N ILE A 147 -17.73 -6.59 -4.12
CA ILE A 147 -16.55 -6.18 -4.87
C ILE A 147 -15.39 -7.12 -4.51
N PRO A 148 -14.83 -7.88 -5.48
CA PRO A 148 -13.69 -8.76 -5.23
C PRO A 148 -12.42 -7.96 -4.90
N VAL A 149 -11.67 -8.43 -3.88
CA VAL A 149 -10.50 -7.74 -3.35
C VAL A 149 -9.23 -8.49 -3.74
N HIS A 150 -8.26 -7.77 -4.29
CA HIS A 150 -6.94 -8.32 -4.60
C HIS A 150 -6.07 -8.38 -3.34
N GLY A 151 -6.11 -7.35 -2.50
CA GLY A 151 -5.34 -7.30 -1.26
C GLY A 151 -5.71 -6.15 -0.35
N VAL A 152 -5.30 -6.28 0.91
CA VAL A 152 -5.46 -5.26 1.96
C VAL A 152 -4.10 -5.01 2.58
N THR A 153 -3.78 -3.75 2.88
CA THR A 153 -2.57 -3.37 3.58
C THR A 153 -2.92 -2.48 4.76
N CYS A 154 -2.62 -2.96 5.96
CA CYS A 154 -2.79 -2.24 7.20
C CYS A 154 -1.43 -1.83 7.80
N PRO A 155 -1.38 -0.81 8.68
CA PRO A 155 -0.17 -0.47 9.41
C PRO A 155 0.30 -1.66 10.28
N ILE A 156 1.62 -1.88 10.33
CA ILE A 156 2.21 -3.04 11.02
C ILE A 156 2.20 -2.85 12.56
N ALA A 157 2.15 -1.61 13.03
CA ALA A 157 2.23 -1.23 14.45
C ALA A 157 0.86 -0.88 15.05
N VAL A 158 -0.15 -1.72 14.80
CA VAL A 158 -1.48 -1.53 15.41
C VAL A 158 -1.54 -2.28 16.73
N THR A 159 -1.73 -1.55 17.83
CA THR A 159 -1.99 -2.15 19.14
C THR A 159 -3.41 -2.72 19.18
N PRO A 160 -3.61 -3.98 19.61
CA PRO A 160 -4.93 -4.58 19.78
C PRO A 160 -5.63 -3.95 21.00
N GLN A 161 -6.42 -2.92 20.76
CA GLN A 161 -7.20 -2.21 21.77
C GLN A 161 -8.59 -1.92 21.20
N ILE A 162 -9.62 -2.34 21.92
CA ILE A 162 -11.03 -2.10 21.56
C ILE A 162 -11.26 -0.60 21.34
N GLY A 163 -11.96 -0.26 20.25
CA GLY A 163 -12.23 1.12 19.87
C GLY A 163 -11.04 1.86 19.22
N ASN A 164 -9.89 1.21 19.08
CA ASN A 164 -8.79 1.77 18.31
C ASN A 164 -9.16 1.83 16.82
N GLU A 165 -8.96 2.99 16.21
CA GLU A 165 -9.19 3.23 14.79
C GLU A 165 -7.87 3.38 14.04
N PHE A 166 -7.77 2.75 12.87
CA PHE A 166 -6.63 2.90 11.97
C PHE A 166 -7.08 2.77 10.51
N SER A 167 -6.29 3.34 9.60
CA SER A 167 -6.60 3.31 8.17
C SER A 167 -5.89 2.12 7.52
N CYS A 168 -6.64 1.30 6.79
CA CYS A 168 -6.08 0.30 5.88
C CYS A 168 -6.36 0.71 4.43
N ARG A 169 -5.47 0.33 3.52
CA ARG A 169 -5.66 0.49 2.09
C ARG A 169 -6.12 -0.83 1.49
N LEU A 170 -7.26 -0.81 0.81
CA LEU A 170 -7.80 -1.96 0.09
C LEU A 170 -7.61 -1.75 -1.42
N VAL A 171 -7.24 -2.80 -2.12
CA VAL A 171 -7.10 -2.82 -3.59
C VAL A 171 -8.01 -3.90 -4.15
N ALA A 172 -8.96 -3.51 -4.99
CA ALA A 172 -9.86 -4.43 -5.67
C ALA A 172 -9.18 -5.12 -6.87
N THR A 173 -9.78 -6.19 -7.39
CA THR A 173 -9.20 -6.92 -8.54
C THR A 173 -9.17 -6.12 -9.83
N ASP A 174 -10.00 -5.08 -9.95
CA ASP A 174 -9.97 -4.13 -11.07
C ASP A 174 -8.90 -3.03 -10.89
N SER A 175 -8.01 -3.19 -9.92
CA SER A 175 -6.96 -2.23 -9.53
C SER A 175 -7.47 -0.91 -8.94
N SER A 176 -8.79 -0.76 -8.72
CA SER A 176 -9.30 0.36 -7.93
C SER A 176 -8.87 0.21 -6.46
N ALA A 177 -8.64 1.34 -5.79
CA ALA A 177 -8.16 1.35 -4.42
C ALA A 177 -9.02 2.28 -3.56
N ILE A 178 -9.20 1.89 -2.30
CA ILE A 178 -9.99 2.64 -1.33
C ILE A 178 -9.34 2.59 0.05
N ASP A 179 -9.31 3.73 0.73
CA ASP A 179 -8.88 3.80 2.13
C ASP A 179 -10.10 3.57 3.02
N VAL A 180 -9.99 2.58 3.92
CA VAL A 180 -11.02 2.23 4.90
C VAL A 180 -10.52 2.51 6.30
N VAL A 181 -11.40 3.08 7.13
CA VAL A 181 -11.15 3.21 8.56
C VAL A 181 -11.67 1.95 9.24
N VAL A 182 -10.77 1.27 9.94
CA VAL A 182 -11.03 0.04 10.67
C VAL A 182 -11.09 0.38 12.15
N SER A 183 -12.16 -0.04 12.82
CA SER A 183 -12.35 0.06 14.27
C SER A 183 -12.35 -1.34 14.87
N GLN A 184 -11.48 -1.60 15.85
CA GLN A 184 -11.46 -2.89 16.54
C GLN A 184 -12.70 -3.03 17.43
N THR A 185 -13.46 -4.11 17.22
CA THR A 185 -14.65 -4.39 18.04
C THR A 185 -14.33 -5.30 19.22
N ASP A 186 -13.21 -6.02 19.15
CA ASP A 186 -12.73 -6.88 20.23
C ASP A 186 -11.19 -6.92 20.32
N GLY A 187 -10.66 -7.66 21.30
CA GLY A 187 -9.23 -7.93 21.41
C GLY A 187 -8.75 -9.16 20.60
N ALA A 188 -9.66 -9.85 19.90
CA ALA A 188 -9.36 -11.05 19.14
C ALA A 188 -9.10 -10.73 17.65
N GLY A 189 -9.38 -9.52 17.16
CA GLY A 189 -9.15 -9.11 15.78
C GLY A 189 -10.42 -9.08 14.92
N ASP A 190 -11.60 -9.12 15.54
CA ASP A 190 -12.83 -8.73 14.86
C ASP A 190 -12.85 -7.20 14.71
N VAL A 191 -13.31 -6.76 13.55
CA VAL A 191 -13.27 -5.34 13.17
C VAL A 191 -14.57 -4.90 12.52
N ALA A 192 -14.98 -3.68 12.84
CA ALA A 192 -15.91 -2.90 12.02
C ALA A 192 -15.10 -2.03 11.07
N TRP A 193 -15.65 -1.71 9.91
CA TRP A 193 -15.00 -0.82 8.97
C TRP A 193 -15.99 0.12 8.31
N ARG A 194 -15.47 1.26 7.85
CA ARG A 194 -16.17 2.20 6.99
C ARG A 194 -15.24 2.70 5.91
N ALA A 195 -15.75 2.84 4.69
CA ALA A 195 -15.04 3.56 3.65
C ALA A 195 -14.83 5.00 4.13
N LYS A 196 -13.60 5.51 4.02
CA LYS A 196 -13.35 6.93 4.28
C LYS A 196 -14.06 7.75 3.20
N GLU A 197 -13.85 7.35 1.95
CA GLU A 197 -14.25 8.04 0.72
C GLU A 197 -14.34 7.04 -0.44
N GLY A 198 -15.09 7.35 -1.49
CA GLY A 198 -14.98 6.64 -2.77
C GLY A 198 -15.72 5.30 -2.87
N LEU A 199 -16.63 4.98 -1.95
CA LEU A 199 -17.56 3.85 -2.08
C LEU A 199 -18.96 4.38 -2.37
N VAL A 200 -19.48 4.13 -3.57
CA VAL A 200 -20.79 4.61 -4.02
C VAL A 200 -21.82 3.50 -3.90
N SER A 201 -22.96 3.77 -3.22
CA SER A 201 -24.12 2.89 -3.18
C SER A 201 -24.90 3.01 -4.50
N LEU A 202 -24.83 1.98 -5.34
CA LEU A 202 -25.46 1.99 -6.66
C LEU A 202 -26.99 1.97 -6.56
N SER A 203 -27.56 1.28 -5.58
CA SER A 203 -29.03 1.27 -5.38
C SER A 203 -29.59 2.63 -4.96
N THR A 204 -28.85 3.38 -4.13
CA THR A 204 -29.23 4.75 -3.73
C THR A 204 -29.13 5.70 -4.93
N LEU A 205 -28.05 5.56 -5.71
CA LEU A 205 -27.81 6.31 -6.94
C LEU A 205 -28.90 6.06 -7.98
N GLU A 206 -29.18 4.79 -8.30
CA GLU A 206 -30.19 4.37 -9.28
C GLU A 206 -31.58 4.94 -8.91
N ARG A 207 -31.97 4.83 -7.64
CA ARG A 207 -33.22 5.40 -7.13
C ARG A 207 -33.25 6.92 -7.29
N GLY A 208 -32.17 7.61 -6.92
CA GLY A 208 -32.10 9.07 -7.06
C GLY A 208 -32.21 9.54 -8.52
N ILE A 209 -31.58 8.83 -9.46
CA ILE A 209 -31.70 9.11 -10.90
C ILE A 209 -33.14 8.83 -11.37
N GLN A 210 -33.72 7.69 -10.99
CA GLN A 210 -35.09 7.31 -11.35
C GLN A 210 -36.11 8.34 -10.85
N ASP A 211 -36.02 8.75 -9.58
CA ASP A 211 -36.94 9.74 -8.98
C ASP A 211 -36.84 11.09 -9.69
N ASN A 212 -35.61 11.53 -10.02
CA ASN A 212 -35.41 12.80 -10.73
C ASN A 212 -35.94 12.75 -12.17
N LEU A 213 -35.71 11.65 -12.89
CA LEU A 213 -36.25 11.45 -14.24
C LEU A 213 -37.78 11.41 -14.23
N GLN A 214 -38.39 10.72 -13.26
CA GLN A 214 -39.84 10.69 -13.10
C GLN A 214 -40.41 12.08 -12.87
N GLN A 215 -39.76 12.91 -12.05
CA GLN A 215 -40.18 14.30 -11.80
C GLN A 215 -40.06 15.18 -13.05
N GLN A 216 -39.01 14.99 -13.86
CA GLN A 216 -38.76 15.79 -15.06
C GLN A 216 -39.64 15.39 -16.26
N THR A 217 -39.89 14.10 -16.42
CA THR A 217 -40.51 13.54 -17.64
C THR A 217 -41.93 13.02 -17.43
N GLY A 218 -42.31 12.77 -16.17
CA GLY A 218 -43.56 12.09 -15.84
C GLY A 218 -43.54 10.57 -16.10
N GLN A 219 -42.39 9.99 -16.47
CA GLN A 219 -42.27 8.58 -16.83
C GLN A 219 -41.41 7.78 -15.84
N THR A 220 -41.84 6.55 -15.54
CA THR A 220 -41.10 5.65 -14.65
C THR A 220 -40.03 4.93 -15.45
N THR A 221 -38.78 5.31 -15.29
CA THR A 221 -37.63 4.70 -15.96
C THR A 221 -36.91 3.72 -15.03
N GLN A 222 -36.54 2.53 -15.53
CA GLN A 222 -35.66 1.62 -14.78
C GLN A 222 -34.20 1.98 -15.04
N ILE A 223 -33.40 2.10 -13.98
CA ILE A 223 -31.97 2.45 -14.06
C ILE A 223 -31.13 1.27 -13.56
N SER A 224 -30.05 0.95 -14.27
CA SER A 224 -29.08 -0.09 -13.89
C SER A 224 -27.65 0.40 -14.07
N CYS A 225 -26.86 0.41 -13.00
CA CYS A 225 -25.49 0.89 -12.95
C CYS A 225 -24.47 -0.27 -12.84
N GLY A 226 -24.81 -1.45 -13.35
CA GLY A 226 -23.89 -2.60 -13.43
C GLY A 226 -24.19 -3.76 -12.46
N GLY A 227 -25.39 -3.78 -11.84
CA GLY A 227 -25.92 -4.94 -11.09
C GLY A 227 -25.25 -5.24 -9.74
N GLN A 228 -24.13 -4.60 -9.42
CA GLN A 228 -23.50 -4.67 -8.11
C GLN A 228 -24.14 -3.67 -7.14
N PRO A 229 -24.17 -3.95 -5.83
CA PRO A 229 -24.74 -3.00 -4.85
C PRO A 229 -23.85 -1.78 -4.62
N PHE A 230 -22.53 -1.92 -4.82
CA PHE A 230 -21.56 -0.85 -4.61
C PHE A 230 -20.55 -0.76 -5.76
N LYS A 231 -19.91 0.41 -5.89
CA LYS A 231 -18.79 0.65 -6.80
C LYS A 231 -17.73 1.51 -6.12
N ILE A 232 -16.45 1.19 -6.32
CA ILE A 232 -15.35 2.08 -5.94
C ILE A 232 -15.22 3.16 -7.03
N ALA A 233 -15.45 4.41 -6.66
CA ALA A 233 -15.37 5.56 -7.55
C ALA A 233 -15.07 6.82 -6.72
N THR A 234 -13.90 7.43 -6.95
CA THR A 234 -13.44 8.66 -6.28
C THR A 234 -13.94 9.90 -7.00
N GLU A 235 -13.73 11.09 -6.40
CA GLU A 235 -14.02 12.37 -7.05
C GLU A 235 -13.45 12.44 -8.48
N GLY A 236 -14.27 12.93 -9.41
CA GLY A 236 -13.96 13.02 -10.84
C GLY A 236 -14.15 11.71 -11.62
N ALA A 237 -14.32 10.56 -10.95
CA ALA A 237 -14.55 9.29 -11.63
C ALA A 237 -15.86 9.33 -12.42
N LYS A 238 -15.83 8.68 -13.59
CA LYS A 238 -16.98 8.57 -14.49
C LYS A 238 -17.33 7.11 -14.72
N PHE A 239 -18.61 6.81 -14.80
CA PHE A 239 -19.11 5.50 -15.20
C PHE A 239 -20.49 5.61 -15.84
N LEU A 240 -20.89 4.57 -16.57
CA LEU A 240 -22.14 4.54 -17.31
C LEU A 240 -23.19 3.70 -16.56
N CYS A 241 -24.41 4.20 -16.54
CA CYS A 241 -25.61 3.45 -16.20
C CYS A 241 -26.49 3.32 -17.45
N GLN A 242 -27.34 2.29 -17.49
CA GLN A 242 -28.32 2.08 -18.53
C GLN A 242 -29.71 2.43 -18.01
N SER A 243 -30.49 3.13 -18.82
CA SER A 243 -31.90 3.39 -18.56
C SER A 243 -32.79 2.55 -19.47
N LEU A 244 -33.96 2.14 -19.01
CA LEU A 244 -35.02 1.50 -19.80
C LEU A 244 -36.33 2.27 -19.59
N PHE A 245 -36.81 2.90 -20.65
CA PHE A 245 -38.04 3.67 -20.65
C PHE A 245 -39.27 2.79 -20.92
N PRO A 246 -40.51 3.26 -20.60
CA PRO A 246 -41.74 2.49 -20.82
C PRO A 246 -42.00 2.11 -22.29
N ASP A 247 -41.46 2.86 -23.25
CA ASP A 247 -41.53 2.58 -24.68
C ASP A 247 -40.54 1.48 -25.14
N GLY A 248 -39.74 0.94 -24.22
CA GLY A 248 -38.71 -0.05 -24.49
C GLY A 248 -37.38 0.54 -24.97
N SER A 249 -37.28 1.86 -25.14
CA SER A 249 -36.03 2.51 -25.51
C SER A 249 -35.01 2.45 -24.37
N LYS A 250 -33.73 2.36 -24.74
CA LYS A 250 -32.60 2.36 -23.81
C LYS A 250 -31.71 3.56 -24.07
N LYS A 251 -31.27 4.24 -23.00
CA LYS A 251 -30.28 5.32 -23.09
C LYS A 251 -29.13 5.08 -22.12
N GLN A 252 -27.98 5.68 -22.41
CA GLN A 252 -26.83 5.69 -21.50
C GLN A 252 -26.92 6.92 -20.60
N ILE A 253 -26.54 6.76 -19.34
CA ILE A 253 -26.44 7.84 -18.37
C ILE A 253 -24.99 7.86 -17.88
N GLU A 254 -24.25 8.91 -18.21
CA GLU A 254 -22.92 9.11 -17.63
C GLU A 254 -23.09 9.70 -16.24
N VAL A 255 -22.56 9.00 -15.24
CA VAL A 255 -22.46 9.46 -13.86
C VAL A 255 -21.04 9.95 -13.61
N THR A 256 -20.91 11.16 -13.09
CA THR A 256 -19.66 11.75 -12.60
C THR A 256 -19.75 11.91 -11.08
N VAL A 257 -18.79 11.34 -10.35
CA VAL A 257 -18.66 11.54 -8.91
C VAL A 257 -18.11 12.95 -8.67
N ILE A 258 -18.88 13.78 -7.96
CA ILE A 258 -18.55 15.19 -7.71
C ILE A 258 -17.75 15.36 -6.43
N ASP A 259 -18.00 14.53 -5.43
CA ASP A 259 -17.25 14.55 -4.19
C ASP A 259 -17.12 13.16 -3.59
N ASN A 260 -16.32 13.09 -2.54
CA ASN A 260 -16.06 11.89 -1.76
C ASN A 260 -17.21 11.44 -0.84
N LYS A 261 -18.29 12.24 -0.71
CA LYS A 261 -19.48 11.94 0.10
C LYS A 261 -20.53 11.18 -0.70
N GLY A 262 -20.25 10.88 -1.97
CA GLY A 262 -21.18 10.22 -2.88
C GLY A 262 -22.10 11.18 -3.61
N THR A 263 -21.84 12.50 -3.59
CA THR A 263 -22.54 13.42 -4.48
C THR A 263 -22.15 13.10 -5.92
N VAL A 264 -23.16 12.96 -6.78
CA VAL A 264 -22.97 12.69 -8.19
C VAL A 264 -23.67 13.74 -9.04
N ARG A 265 -23.16 13.94 -10.25
CA ARG A 265 -23.86 14.60 -11.36
C ARG A 265 -24.03 13.56 -12.45
N TRP A 266 -25.15 13.61 -13.16
CA TRP A 266 -25.37 12.70 -14.28
C TRP A 266 -25.96 13.43 -15.48
N ALA A 267 -25.76 12.84 -16.66
CA ALA A 267 -26.30 13.33 -17.92
C ALA A 267 -26.70 12.15 -18.82
N ILE A 268 -27.80 12.31 -19.56
CA ILE A 268 -28.25 11.33 -20.56
C ILE A 268 -27.47 11.55 -21.85
N TYR A 269 -27.00 10.46 -22.44
CA TYR A 269 -26.39 10.43 -23.77
C TYR A 269 -27.32 9.66 -24.72
N ASP A 270 -27.44 10.19 -25.94
CA ASP A 270 -28.10 9.53 -27.08
C ASP A 270 -27.11 8.64 -27.85
#